data_AF-A0A4Q7NQP6-F1
#
_entry.id   AF-A0A4Q7NQP6-F1
#
_cell.length_a   1.000
_cell.length_b   1.000
_cell.length_c   1.000
_cell.angle_alpha   90.00
_cell.angle_beta   90.00
_cell.angle_gamma   90.00
#
_symmetry.space_group_name_H-M   'P 1'
#
loop_
_entity.id
_entity.type
_entity.pdbx_description
1 polymer ?
#
loop_
_entity_poly.entity_id
_entity_poly.type
_entity_poly.pdbx_seq_one_letter_code
_entity_poly.pdbx_strand_id
1 'polypeptide(L)'
;MTPPATRSSGRSPAAASRVRMTGKQRREQLLDVGRSLFAEKGFEGTSVEEIAAKAGVSKPVVYEHFGGKEGLYAVVIDREVESLLTSITEALTATERSRELLEQAALALLDYIESSSDGFRILVRDSPVTSGSGTFASIMSDVGSQVEHILAAEFQSRGFTDKIAPLYAQMLVGMVALTGQWWLDVRKPRKAEVAAHLVNLAWNGLSGLEAKPKLTSR
;
A
#
# COMPACT_ATOMS: atom_id res chain seq x y z
N MET A 1 -49.93 52.65 38.96
CA MET A 1 -49.31 52.63 37.61
C MET A 1 -48.29 51.50 37.62
N THR A 2 -48.58 50.40 36.93
CA THR A 2 -47.77 49.18 36.89
C THR A 2 -47.45 48.90 35.42
N PRO A 3 -46.18 48.77 35.01
CA PRO A 3 -45.85 48.49 33.60
C PRO A 3 -46.06 47.01 33.25
N PRO A 4 -46.41 46.68 31.99
CA PRO A 4 -46.61 45.29 31.57
C PRO A 4 -45.28 44.63 31.17
N ALA A 5 -45.12 43.36 31.56
CA ALA A 5 -44.00 42.52 31.20
C ALA A 5 -44.10 42.07 29.72
N THR A 6 -43.05 42.39 28.95
CA THR A 6 -42.88 41.97 27.55
C THR A 6 -42.43 40.51 27.50
N ARG A 7 -43.21 39.63 26.85
CA ARG A 7 -42.82 38.24 26.60
C ARG A 7 -41.82 38.20 25.43
N SER A 8 -40.58 37.81 25.71
CA SER A 8 -39.58 37.49 24.69
C SER A 8 -39.74 36.03 24.27
N SER A 9 -40.24 35.79 23.06
CA SER A 9 -40.23 34.49 22.38
C SER A 9 -38.95 34.36 21.57
N GLY A 10 -37.91 33.77 22.17
CA GLY A 10 -36.67 33.41 21.49
C GLY A 10 -36.84 32.12 20.68
N ARG A 11 -36.82 32.25 19.35
CA ARG A 11 -36.76 31.17 18.35
C ARG A 11 -35.67 30.14 18.67
N SER A 12 -36.04 28.86 18.72
CA SER A 12 -35.09 27.74 18.65
C SER A 12 -34.30 27.79 17.32
N PRO A 13 -32.97 27.59 17.32
CA PRO A 13 -32.21 27.50 16.08
C PRO A 13 -32.64 26.26 15.30
N ALA A 14 -33.01 26.44 14.04
CA ALA A 14 -33.32 25.37 13.11
C ALA A 14 -32.17 24.37 13.06
N ALA A 15 -32.50 23.08 13.20
CA ALA A 15 -31.58 21.96 13.03
C ALA A 15 -30.84 22.13 11.69
N ALA A 16 -29.52 22.27 11.76
CA ALA A 16 -28.67 22.30 10.58
C ALA A 16 -28.97 21.06 9.73
N SER A 17 -29.46 21.30 8.51
CA SER A 17 -29.70 20.29 7.49
C SER A 17 -28.42 19.47 7.32
N ARG A 18 -28.43 18.25 7.84
CA ARG A 18 -27.34 17.30 7.70
C ARG A 18 -27.31 16.87 6.24
N VAL A 19 -26.43 17.50 5.46
CA VAL A 19 -26.28 17.29 4.01
C VAL A 19 -26.25 15.78 3.75
N ARG A 20 -27.23 15.29 2.99
CA ARG A 20 -27.38 13.87 2.67
C ARG A 20 -26.24 13.46 1.75
N MET A 21 -25.42 12.52 2.19
CA MET A 21 -24.31 11.98 1.38
C MET A 21 -24.85 11.36 0.08
N THR A 22 -24.11 11.58 -1.01
CA THR A 22 -24.38 10.92 -2.30
C THR A 22 -24.01 9.44 -2.25
N GLY A 23 -24.52 8.64 -3.18
CA GLY A 23 -24.16 7.21 -3.29
C GLY A 23 -22.65 6.99 -3.48
N LYS A 24 -21.96 7.88 -4.22
CA LYS A 24 -20.50 7.83 -4.38
C LYS A 24 -19.77 8.11 -3.07
N GLN A 25 -20.16 9.17 -2.35
CA GLN A 25 -19.60 9.47 -1.03
C GLN A 25 -19.82 8.33 -0.04
N ARG A 26 -20.97 7.65 -0.14
CA ARG A 26 -21.26 6.48 0.69
C ARG A 26 -20.35 5.31 0.37
N ARG A 27 -20.15 5.03 -0.92
CA ARG A 27 -19.24 3.98 -1.38
C ARG A 27 -17.82 4.20 -0.86
N GLU A 28 -17.28 5.41 -0.98
CA GLU A 28 -15.94 5.75 -0.45
C GLU A 28 -15.86 5.58 1.07
N GLN A 29 -16.86 6.05 1.81
CA GLN A 29 -16.88 5.87 3.26
C GLN A 29 -16.85 4.38 3.67
N LEU A 30 -17.58 3.53 2.95
CA LEU A 30 -17.57 2.09 3.20
C LEU A 30 -16.22 1.45 2.87
N LEU A 31 -15.52 1.94 1.83
CA LEU A 31 -14.15 1.52 1.51
C LEU A 31 -13.18 1.88 2.64
N ASP A 32 -13.21 3.13 3.11
CA ASP A 32 -12.33 3.60 4.19
C ASP A 32 -12.55 2.83 5.50
N VAL A 33 -13.82 2.61 5.85
CA VAL A 33 -14.21 1.83 7.04
C VAL A 33 -13.80 0.37 6.90
N GLY A 34 -14.07 -0.24 5.73
CA GLY A 34 -13.70 -1.62 5.43
C GLY A 34 -12.19 -1.82 5.52
N ARG A 35 -11.42 -0.98 4.82
CA ARG A 35 -9.95 -0.97 4.85
C ARG A 35 -9.43 -0.95 6.29
N SER A 36 -9.88 0.01 7.10
CA SER A 36 -9.42 0.13 8.49
C SER A 36 -9.69 -1.15 9.31
N LEU A 37 -10.89 -1.73 9.17
CA LEU A 37 -11.27 -2.96 9.88
C LEU A 37 -10.48 -4.18 9.39
N PHE A 38 -10.29 -4.32 8.07
CA PHE A 38 -9.50 -5.40 7.50
C PHE A 38 -8.02 -5.31 7.90
N ALA A 39 -7.45 -4.12 7.98
CA ALA A 39 -6.09 -3.93 8.48
C ALA A 39 -5.96 -4.32 9.96
N GLU A 40 -6.94 -3.95 10.79
CA GLU A 40 -6.93 -4.20 12.24
C GLU A 40 -7.18 -5.68 12.57
N LYS A 41 -8.19 -6.31 11.94
CA LYS A 41 -8.72 -7.62 12.35
C LYS A 41 -8.48 -8.72 11.32
N GLY A 42 -8.19 -8.33 10.07
CA GLY A 42 -8.14 -9.24 8.93
C GLY A 42 -9.51 -9.53 8.37
N PHE A 43 -9.51 -10.25 7.25
CA PHE A 43 -10.72 -10.65 6.55
C PHE A 43 -11.67 -11.52 7.39
N GLU A 44 -11.15 -12.55 8.04
CA GLU A 44 -11.96 -13.46 8.89
C GLU A 44 -12.47 -12.78 10.17
N GLY A 45 -11.67 -11.88 10.74
CA GLY A 45 -12.02 -11.14 11.94
C GLY A 45 -13.01 -9.99 11.72
N THR A 46 -13.40 -9.71 10.47
CA THR A 46 -14.28 -8.60 10.10
C THR A 46 -15.64 -9.11 9.63
N SER A 47 -16.72 -8.49 10.10
CA SER A 47 -18.11 -8.82 9.72
C SER A 47 -18.81 -7.65 9.03
N VAL A 48 -19.84 -7.95 8.22
CA VAL A 48 -20.66 -6.94 7.54
C VAL A 48 -21.42 -6.08 8.55
N GLU A 49 -21.85 -6.70 9.66
CA GLU A 49 -22.46 -6.06 10.82
C GLU A 49 -21.57 -4.92 11.35
N GLU A 50 -20.29 -5.21 11.57
CA GLU A 50 -19.34 -4.27 12.12
C GLU A 50 -19.03 -3.14 11.14
N ILE A 51 -18.85 -3.47 9.85
CA ILE A 51 -18.65 -2.48 8.78
C ILE A 51 -19.84 -1.51 8.74
N ALA A 52 -21.07 -2.04 8.71
CA ALA A 52 -22.28 -1.24 8.67
C ALA A 52 -22.41 -0.34 9.90
N ALA A 53 -22.18 -0.90 11.10
CA ALA A 53 -22.24 -0.17 12.35
C ALA A 53 -21.21 0.98 12.39
N LYS A 54 -19.95 0.70 12.04
CA LYS A 54 -18.86 1.69 12.03
C LYS A 54 -19.07 2.78 10.97
N ALA A 55 -19.68 2.45 9.83
CA ALA A 55 -20.05 3.40 8.78
C ALA A 55 -21.35 4.18 9.07
N GLY A 56 -22.12 3.78 10.09
CA GLY A 56 -23.41 4.40 10.42
C GLY A 56 -24.48 4.12 9.37
N VAL A 57 -24.49 2.92 8.79
CA VAL A 57 -25.49 2.46 7.82
C VAL A 57 -26.10 1.11 8.20
N SER A 58 -27.16 0.71 7.51
CA SER A 58 -27.74 -0.63 7.67
C SER A 58 -26.98 -1.66 6.83
N LYS A 59 -27.03 -2.94 7.22
CA LYS A 59 -26.37 -4.04 6.48
C LYS A 59 -26.76 -4.09 5.00
N PRO A 60 -28.04 -3.92 4.60
CA PRO A 60 -28.43 -3.94 3.20
C PRO A 60 -27.67 -2.94 2.33
N VAL A 61 -27.24 -1.79 2.88
CA VAL A 61 -26.44 -0.79 2.14
C VAL A 61 -25.06 -1.33 1.78
N VAL A 62 -24.43 -2.13 2.65
CA VAL A 62 -23.13 -2.76 2.35
C VAL A 62 -23.29 -3.79 1.24
N TYR A 63 -24.34 -4.62 1.31
CA TYR A 63 -24.66 -5.59 0.27
C TYR A 63 -25.01 -4.93 -1.07
N GLU A 64 -25.75 -3.83 -1.06
CA GLU A 64 -26.10 -3.07 -2.28
C GLU A 64 -24.86 -2.55 -3.00
N HIS A 65 -23.86 -2.03 -2.26
CA HIS A 65 -22.66 -1.46 -2.86
C HIS A 65 -21.60 -2.49 -3.24
N PHE A 66 -21.48 -3.60 -2.50
CA PHE A 66 -20.33 -4.50 -2.61
C PHE A 66 -20.68 -5.99 -2.62
N GLY A 67 -21.96 -6.36 -2.47
CA GLY A 67 -22.35 -7.76 -2.41
C GLY A 67 -21.94 -8.50 -1.13
N GLY A 68 -21.37 -7.80 -0.13
CA GLY A 68 -20.91 -8.38 1.13
C GLY A 68 -19.51 -7.92 1.52
N LYS A 69 -18.89 -8.61 2.49
CA LYS A 69 -17.53 -8.29 2.94
C LYS A 69 -16.48 -8.73 1.91
N GLU A 70 -16.76 -9.80 1.17
CA GLU A 70 -15.89 -10.40 0.14
C GLU A 70 -15.67 -9.40 -1.00
N GLY A 71 -16.75 -8.85 -1.55
CA GLY A 71 -16.65 -7.86 -2.61
C GLY A 71 -16.09 -6.52 -2.13
N LEU A 72 -16.35 -6.13 -0.88
CA LEU A 72 -15.70 -4.95 -0.29
C LEU A 72 -14.19 -5.17 -0.16
N TYR A 73 -13.78 -6.34 0.33
CA TYR A 73 -12.37 -6.71 0.48
C TYR A 73 -11.65 -6.74 -0.87
N ALA A 74 -12.25 -7.35 -1.90
CA ALA A 74 -11.69 -7.38 -3.24
C ALA A 74 -11.45 -5.96 -3.79
N VAL A 75 -12.42 -5.06 -3.67
CA VAL A 75 -12.27 -3.66 -4.14
C VAL A 75 -11.19 -2.92 -3.35
N VAL A 76 -11.05 -3.18 -2.04
CA VAL A 76 -9.96 -2.61 -1.24
C VAL A 76 -8.61 -3.13 -1.73
N ILE A 77 -8.46 -4.44 -1.91
CA ILE A 77 -7.21 -5.04 -2.42
C ILE A 77 -6.84 -4.45 -3.78
N ASP A 78 -7.77 -4.44 -4.73
CA ASP A 78 -7.53 -3.95 -6.09
C ASP A 78 -7.00 -2.51 -6.06
N ARG A 79 -7.61 -1.64 -5.24
CA ARG A 79 -7.19 -0.25 -5.08
C ARG A 79 -5.79 -0.11 -4.47
N GLU A 80 -5.47 -0.93 -3.47
CA GLU A 80 -4.16 -0.88 -2.81
C GLU A 80 -3.05 -1.47 -3.70
N VAL A 81 -3.35 -2.54 -4.44
CA VAL A 81 -2.46 -3.12 -5.46
C VAL A 81 -2.17 -2.09 -6.55
N GLU A 82 -3.20 -1.48 -7.12
CA GLU A 82 -3.07 -0.45 -8.16
C GLU A 82 -2.24 0.73 -7.65
N SER A 83 -2.55 1.25 -6.46
CA SER A 83 -1.81 2.36 -5.87
C SER A 83 -0.32 2.06 -5.68
N LEU A 84 0.01 0.86 -5.17
CA LEU A 84 1.38 0.47 -4.91
C LEU A 84 2.15 0.21 -6.23
N LEU A 85 1.56 -0.55 -7.15
CA LEU A 85 2.18 -0.85 -8.44
C LEU A 85 2.41 0.40 -9.28
N THR A 86 1.45 1.32 -9.34
CA THR A 86 1.62 2.60 -10.03
C THR A 86 2.78 3.39 -9.44
N SER A 87 2.82 3.53 -8.10
CA SER A 87 3.90 4.28 -7.42
C SER A 87 5.29 3.70 -7.71
N ILE A 88 5.42 2.36 -7.68
CA ILE A 88 6.69 1.68 -7.97
C ILE A 88 7.05 1.79 -9.46
N THR A 89 6.09 1.60 -10.37
CA THR A 89 6.32 1.67 -11.82
C THR A 89 6.75 3.08 -12.23
N GLU A 90 6.11 4.12 -11.69
CA GLU A 90 6.50 5.52 -11.90
C GLU A 90 7.94 5.77 -11.40
N ALA A 91 8.29 5.26 -10.22
CA ALA A 91 9.65 5.37 -9.68
C ALA A 91 10.69 4.64 -10.55
N LEU A 92 10.35 3.45 -11.07
CA LEU A 92 11.25 2.64 -11.92
C LEU A 92 11.42 3.21 -13.34
N THR A 93 10.58 4.16 -13.75
CA THR A 93 10.61 4.78 -15.09
C THR A 93 10.99 6.27 -15.05
N ALA A 94 11.26 6.82 -13.87
CA ALA A 94 11.54 8.25 -13.69
C ALA A 94 12.92 8.72 -14.20
N THR A 95 13.89 7.82 -14.35
CA THR A 95 15.27 8.15 -14.68
C THR A 95 16.01 6.94 -15.26
N GLU A 96 17.00 7.19 -16.12
CA GLU A 96 17.86 6.14 -16.68
C GLU A 96 19.05 5.80 -15.75
N ARG A 97 19.22 6.55 -14.65
CA ARG A 97 20.36 6.38 -13.74
C ARG A 97 20.06 5.30 -12.71
N SER A 98 20.74 4.16 -12.79
CA SER A 98 20.48 2.98 -11.97
C SER A 98 20.51 3.24 -10.46
N ARG A 99 21.38 4.13 -9.97
CA ARG A 99 21.41 4.50 -8.55
C ARG A 99 20.17 5.30 -8.13
N GLU A 100 19.74 6.25 -8.96
CA GLU A 100 18.55 7.06 -8.69
C GLU A 100 17.28 6.20 -8.75
N LEU A 101 17.22 5.21 -9.67
CA LEU A 101 16.13 4.22 -9.71
C LEU A 101 15.98 3.45 -8.38
N LEU A 102 17.08 2.98 -7.80
CA LEU A 102 17.06 2.32 -6.48
C LEU A 102 16.52 3.24 -5.39
N GLU A 103 16.92 4.51 -5.42
CA GLU A 103 16.47 5.52 -4.46
C GLU A 103 14.98 5.81 -4.59
N GLN A 104 14.51 6.06 -5.82
CA GLN A 104 13.10 6.33 -6.08
C GLN A 104 12.22 5.13 -5.74
N ALA A 105 12.63 3.91 -6.09
CA ALA A 105 11.86 2.71 -5.78
C ALA A 105 11.77 2.44 -4.27
N ALA A 106 12.87 2.63 -3.53
CA ALA A 106 12.88 2.49 -2.08
C ALA A 106 12.00 3.55 -1.40
N LEU A 107 12.09 4.80 -1.83
CA LEU A 107 11.25 5.88 -1.32
C LEU A 107 9.78 5.67 -1.66
N ALA A 108 9.44 5.26 -2.88
CA ALA A 108 8.06 5.01 -3.29
C ALA A 108 7.37 3.97 -2.40
N LEU A 109 8.04 2.85 -2.10
CA LEU A 109 7.50 1.86 -1.17
C LEU A 109 7.32 2.44 0.23
N LEU A 110 8.34 3.13 0.77
CA LEU A 110 8.29 3.65 2.13
C LEU A 110 7.28 4.80 2.28
N ASP A 111 7.09 5.62 1.25
CA ASP A 111 6.08 6.68 1.16
C ASP A 111 4.68 6.07 1.14
N TYR A 112 4.47 4.99 0.38
CA TYR A 112 3.23 4.24 0.41
C TYR A 112 2.97 3.66 1.81
N ILE A 113 3.96 3.06 2.47
CA ILE A 113 3.83 2.53 3.83
C ILE A 113 3.51 3.63 4.86
N GLU A 114 4.06 4.83 4.69
CA GLU A 114 3.81 5.98 5.58
C GLU A 114 2.40 6.57 5.36
N SER A 115 1.99 6.75 4.11
CA SER A 115 0.68 7.34 3.76
C SER A 115 -0.49 6.35 3.86
N SER A 116 -0.22 5.05 3.70
CA SER A 116 -1.21 3.99 3.52
C SER A 116 -0.87 2.73 4.32
N SER A 117 -0.56 2.89 5.60
CA SER A 117 -0.17 1.77 6.48
C SER A 117 -1.21 0.64 6.53
N ASP A 118 -2.48 0.98 6.58
CA ASP A 118 -3.57 0.00 6.61
C ASP A 118 -3.65 -0.77 5.28
N GLY A 119 -3.50 -0.06 4.16
CA GLY A 119 -3.42 -0.68 2.83
C GLY A 119 -2.27 -1.67 2.76
N PHE A 120 -1.07 -1.25 3.16
CA PHE A 120 0.10 -2.14 3.15
C PHE A 120 -0.08 -3.36 4.07
N ARG A 121 -0.66 -3.20 5.27
CA ARG A 121 -0.98 -4.33 6.18
C ARG A 121 -1.93 -5.34 5.57
N ILE A 122 -2.92 -4.86 4.81
CA ILE A 122 -3.87 -5.73 4.13
C ILE A 122 -3.15 -6.50 3.02
N LEU A 123 -2.29 -5.83 2.23
CA LEU A 123 -1.56 -6.47 1.14
C LEU A 123 -0.65 -7.59 1.62
N VAL A 124 0.14 -7.36 2.68
CA VAL A 124 1.10 -8.36 3.22
C VAL A 124 0.44 -9.53 3.94
N ARG A 125 -0.88 -9.47 4.19
CA ARG A 125 -1.60 -10.50 4.92
C ARG A 125 -2.24 -11.49 3.95
N ASP A 126 -1.99 -12.78 4.16
CA ASP A 126 -2.66 -13.82 3.40
C ASP A 126 -4.17 -13.83 3.67
N SER A 127 -4.96 -13.97 2.60
CA SER A 127 -6.42 -14.07 2.66
C SER A 127 -6.93 -15.09 1.65
N PRO A 128 -7.96 -15.89 1.99
CA PRO A 128 -8.56 -16.85 1.06
C PRO A 128 -9.20 -16.16 -0.17
N VAL A 129 -9.57 -14.88 -0.06
CA VAL A 129 -10.19 -14.10 -1.15
C VAL A 129 -9.21 -13.77 -2.27
N THR A 130 -7.91 -13.63 -1.97
CA THR A 130 -6.88 -13.15 -2.91
C THR A 130 -6.21 -14.28 -3.68
N SER A 131 -6.95 -15.32 -4.08
CA SER A 131 -6.37 -16.46 -4.78
C SER A 131 -5.81 -16.05 -6.16
N GLY A 132 -4.47 -15.95 -6.28
CA GLY A 132 -3.75 -15.68 -7.53
C GLY A 132 -3.32 -14.21 -7.70
N SER A 133 -4.22 -13.36 -8.20
CA SER A 133 -3.96 -11.93 -8.45
C SER A 133 -4.36 -11.08 -7.24
N GLY A 134 -3.43 -10.27 -6.71
CA GLY A 134 -3.68 -9.38 -5.58
C GLY A 134 -3.09 -9.86 -4.25
N THR A 135 -2.21 -10.85 -4.28
CA THR A 135 -1.37 -11.21 -3.11
C THR A 135 -0.12 -10.33 -3.09
N PHE A 136 0.48 -10.15 -1.91
CA PHE A 136 1.79 -9.51 -1.82
C PHE A 136 2.85 -10.21 -2.68
N ALA A 137 2.81 -11.55 -2.72
CA ALA A 137 3.73 -12.35 -3.53
C ALA A 137 3.57 -12.07 -5.04
N SER A 138 2.34 -11.90 -5.54
CA SER A 138 2.11 -11.54 -6.95
C SER A 138 2.64 -10.14 -7.26
N ILE A 139 2.39 -9.16 -6.37
CA ILE A 139 2.93 -7.79 -6.50
C ILE A 139 4.46 -7.83 -6.57
N MET A 140 5.11 -8.58 -5.66
CA MET A 140 6.57 -8.73 -5.67
C MET A 140 7.07 -9.39 -6.95
N SER A 141 6.35 -10.37 -7.49
CA SER A 141 6.69 -11.01 -8.76
C SER A 141 6.60 -10.03 -9.94
N ASP A 142 5.54 -9.21 -9.98
CA ASP A 142 5.35 -8.21 -11.05
C ASP A 142 6.44 -7.13 -11.00
N VAL A 143 6.75 -6.62 -9.81
CA VAL A 143 7.86 -5.67 -9.60
C VAL A 143 9.21 -6.33 -9.92
N GLY A 144 9.40 -7.59 -9.54
CA GLY A 144 10.60 -8.37 -9.86
C GLY A 144 10.84 -8.49 -11.36
N SER A 145 9.79 -8.75 -12.14
CA SER A 145 9.85 -8.78 -13.60
C SER A 145 10.27 -7.44 -14.21
N GLN A 146 9.73 -6.32 -13.70
CA GLN A 146 10.14 -4.99 -14.15
C GLN A 146 11.63 -4.71 -13.84
N VAL A 147 12.07 -5.03 -12.62
CA VAL A 147 13.46 -4.85 -12.20
C VAL A 147 14.40 -5.78 -12.98
N GLU A 148 13.98 -6.99 -13.30
CA GLU A 148 14.74 -7.93 -14.14
C GLU A 148 15.06 -7.32 -15.51
N HIS A 149 14.08 -6.71 -16.18
CA HIS A 149 14.30 -6.08 -17.48
C HIS A 149 15.34 -4.96 -17.41
N ILE A 150 15.30 -4.14 -16.35
CA ILE A 150 16.28 -3.07 -16.11
C ILE A 150 17.68 -3.65 -15.86
N LEU A 151 17.78 -4.66 -14.99
CA LEU A 151 19.05 -5.29 -14.66
C LEU A 151 19.66 -6.06 -15.82
N ALA A 152 18.85 -6.72 -16.65
CA ALA A 152 19.32 -7.44 -17.82
C ALA A 152 20.04 -6.49 -18.80
N ALA A 153 19.47 -5.32 -19.05
CA ALA A 153 20.08 -4.28 -19.89
C ALA A 153 21.40 -3.77 -19.29
N GLU A 154 21.42 -3.50 -17.97
CA GLU A 154 22.62 -3.04 -17.25
C GLU A 154 23.72 -4.11 -17.21
N PHE A 155 23.35 -5.39 -17.06
CA PHE A 155 24.31 -6.49 -17.04
C PHE A 155 24.96 -6.69 -18.40
N GLN A 156 24.19 -6.60 -19.49
CA GLN A 156 24.74 -6.64 -20.84
C GLN A 156 25.72 -5.49 -21.10
N SER A 157 25.40 -4.27 -20.65
CA SER A 157 26.28 -3.09 -20.84
C SER A 157 27.62 -3.23 -20.10
N ARG A 158 27.63 -3.93 -18.97
CA ARG A 158 28.80 -4.19 -18.13
C ARG A 158 29.50 -5.53 -18.40
N GLY A 159 29.05 -6.31 -19.39
CA GLY A 159 29.65 -7.59 -19.78
C GLY A 159 29.35 -8.77 -18.83
N PHE A 160 28.32 -8.65 -17.99
CA PHE A 160 27.78 -9.76 -17.20
C PHE A 160 26.81 -10.61 -18.01
N THR A 161 26.51 -11.82 -17.52
CA THR A 161 25.45 -12.66 -18.11
C THR A 161 24.09 -12.11 -17.69
N ASP A 162 23.19 -11.89 -18.64
CA ASP A 162 21.82 -11.42 -18.38
C ASP A 162 20.92 -12.49 -17.71
N LYS A 163 21.20 -13.78 -17.94
CA LYS A 163 20.45 -14.91 -17.33
C LYS A 163 20.45 -14.93 -15.80
N ILE A 164 21.36 -14.21 -15.15
CA ILE A 164 21.38 -14.05 -13.70
C ILE A 164 20.58 -12.83 -13.21
N ALA A 165 20.14 -11.93 -14.09
CA ALA A 165 19.32 -10.78 -13.74
C ALA A 165 18.06 -11.13 -12.91
N PRO A 166 17.28 -12.20 -13.22
CA PRO A 166 16.12 -12.58 -12.41
C PRO A 166 16.48 -12.83 -10.94
N LEU A 167 17.64 -13.45 -10.69
CA LEU A 167 18.13 -13.74 -9.35
C LEU A 167 18.43 -12.45 -8.57
N TYR A 168 19.10 -11.48 -9.20
CA TYR A 168 19.40 -10.20 -8.56
C TYR A 168 18.16 -9.33 -8.39
N ALA A 169 17.22 -9.35 -9.34
CA ALA A 169 15.94 -8.67 -9.21
C ALA A 169 15.18 -9.17 -7.98
N GLN A 170 15.08 -10.50 -7.81
CA GLN A 170 14.46 -11.12 -6.64
C GLN A 170 15.14 -10.69 -5.33
N MET A 171 16.47 -10.64 -5.29
CA MET A 171 17.22 -10.20 -4.10
C MET A 171 16.93 -8.74 -3.75
N LEU A 172 16.90 -7.84 -4.73
CA LEU A 172 16.65 -6.42 -4.51
C LEU A 172 15.21 -6.15 -4.09
N VAL A 173 14.23 -6.74 -4.80
CA VAL A 173 12.81 -6.61 -4.46
C VAL A 173 12.56 -7.18 -3.07
N GLY A 174 13.11 -8.35 -2.75
CA GLY A 174 13.01 -8.94 -1.43
C GLY A 174 13.62 -8.05 -0.34
N MET A 175 14.82 -7.50 -0.57
CA MET A 175 15.50 -6.60 0.37
C MET A 175 14.64 -5.38 0.69
N VAL A 176 14.08 -4.72 -0.32
CA VAL A 176 13.27 -3.52 -0.16
C VAL A 176 11.91 -3.85 0.49
N ALA A 177 11.22 -4.88 -0.01
CA ALA A 177 9.91 -5.30 0.46
C ALA A 177 9.92 -5.77 1.92
N LEU A 178 10.85 -6.67 2.28
CA LEU A 178 10.95 -7.20 3.64
C LEU A 178 11.41 -6.14 4.64
N THR A 179 12.30 -5.23 4.23
CA THR A 179 12.69 -4.09 5.07
C THR A 179 11.52 -3.14 5.27
N GLY A 180 10.72 -2.87 4.23
CA GLY A 180 9.48 -2.10 4.33
C GLY A 180 8.48 -2.73 5.31
N GLN A 181 8.28 -4.04 5.23
CA GLN A 181 7.43 -4.78 6.16
C GLN A 181 7.93 -4.70 7.60
N TRP A 182 9.23 -4.85 7.84
CA TRP A 182 9.80 -4.63 9.16
C TRP A 182 9.61 -3.18 9.66
N TRP A 183 9.80 -2.20 8.78
CA TRP A 183 9.71 -0.79 9.13
C TRP A 183 8.27 -0.34 9.42
N LEU A 184 7.27 -0.96 8.78
CA LEU A 184 5.84 -0.75 9.06
C LEU A 184 5.52 -0.86 10.56
N ASP A 185 6.16 -1.82 11.24
CA ASP A 185 5.95 -2.12 12.65
C ASP A 185 6.89 -1.30 13.56
N VAL A 186 8.18 -1.22 13.21
CA VAL A 186 9.19 -0.58 14.08
C VAL A 186 9.16 0.94 14.00
N ARG A 187 8.91 1.51 12.82
CA ARG A 187 8.89 2.97 12.52
C ARG A 187 10.15 3.74 12.92
N LYS A 188 11.24 3.03 13.20
CA LYS A 188 12.57 3.57 13.50
C LYS A 188 13.63 2.71 12.81
N PRO A 189 14.67 3.31 12.22
CA PRO A 189 14.94 4.74 12.11
C PRO A 189 13.94 5.46 11.17
N ARG A 190 14.12 6.78 10.97
CA ARG A 190 13.21 7.55 10.09
C ARG A 190 13.30 7.05 8.66
N LYS A 191 12.22 7.22 7.89
CA LYS A 191 12.10 6.81 6.49
C LYS A 191 13.35 7.07 5.65
N ALA A 192 13.84 8.32 5.64
CA ALA A 192 15.00 8.72 4.83
C ALA A 192 16.28 7.95 5.21
N GLU A 193 16.45 7.61 6.48
CA GLU A 193 17.61 6.84 6.96
C GLU A 193 17.50 5.38 6.52
N VAL A 194 16.30 4.78 6.60
CA VAL A 194 16.03 3.43 6.07
C VAL A 194 16.30 3.38 4.57
N ALA A 195 15.78 4.34 3.80
CA ALA A 195 16.00 4.45 2.37
C ALA A 195 17.49 4.59 2.04
N ALA A 196 18.21 5.48 2.74
CA ALA A 196 19.64 5.67 2.54
C ALA A 196 20.45 4.38 2.79
N HIS A 197 20.13 3.63 3.84
CA HIS A 197 20.80 2.35 4.11
C HIS A 197 20.47 1.26 3.09
N LEU A 198 19.22 1.16 2.64
CA LEU A 198 18.80 0.25 1.57
C LEU A 198 19.57 0.53 0.27
N VAL A 199 19.54 1.79 -0.18
CA VAL A 199 20.22 2.22 -1.40
C VAL A 199 21.72 2.02 -1.28
N ASN A 200 22.32 2.36 -0.13
CA ASN A 200 23.74 2.17 0.10
C ASN A 200 24.14 0.69 -0.01
N LEU A 201 23.40 -0.22 0.62
CA LEU A 201 23.70 -1.65 0.54
C LEU A 201 23.54 -2.19 -0.88
N ALA A 202 22.41 -1.91 -1.52
CA ALA A 202 22.11 -2.37 -2.87
C ALA A 202 23.13 -1.82 -3.90
N TRP A 203 23.41 -0.51 -3.86
CA TRP A 203 24.33 0.12 -4.80
C TRP A 203 25.77 -0.38 -4.65
N ASN A 204 26.30 -0.44 -3.42
CA ASN A 204 27.66 -0.93 -3.20
C ASN A 204 27.78 -2.42 -3.55
N GLY A 205 26.73 -3.22 -3.31
CA GLY A 205 26.69 -4.62 -3.75
C GLY A 205 26.71 -4.78 -5.27
N LEU A 206 25.82 -4.06 -5.99
CA LEU A 206 25.69 -4.15 -7.45
C LEU A 206 26.89 -3.54 -8.21
N SER A 207 27.47 -2.46 -7.68
CA SER A 207 28.65 -1.85 -8.29
C SER A 207 29.89 -2.73 -8.15
N GLY A 208 30.01 -3.48 -7.05
CA GLY A 208 31.13 -4.38 -6.75
C GLY A 208 30.99 -5.83 -7.25
N LEU A 209 30.04 -6.13 -8.14
CA LEU A 209 29.82 -7.51 -8.59
C LEU A 209 31.02 -8.11 -9.32
N GLU A 210 31.35 -9.35 -8.96
CA GLU A 210 32.25 -10.20 -9.73
C GLU A 210 31.48 -10.94 -10.82
N ALA A 211 32.06 -11.11 -12.02
CA ALA A 211 31.38 -11.80 -13.11
C ALA A 211 31.12 -13.29 -12.83
N LYS A 212 31.96 -13.89 -11.97
CA LYS A 212 31.88 -15.31 -11.58
C LYS A 212 32.22 -15.44 -10.08
N PRO A 213 31.31 -15.03 -9.19
CA PRO A 213 31.56 -15.08 -7.76
C PRO A 213 31.77 -16.54 -7.31
N LYS A 214 32.70 -16.75 -6.38
CA LYS A 214 32.98 -18.06 -5.79
C LYS A 214 32.83 -17.99 -4.27
N LEU A 215 32.30 -19.05 -3.68
CA LEU A 215 32.36 -19.20 -2.23
C LEU A 215 33.82 -19.37 -1.82
N THR A 216 34.23 -18.69 -0.74
CA THR A 216 35.50 -18.99 -0.08
C THR A 216 35.47 -20.45 0.35
N SER A 217 36.40 -21.24 -0.19
CA SER A 217 36.52 -22.67 0.11
C SER A 217 36.65 -22.85 1.62
N ARG A 218 35.78 -23.69 2.22
CA ARG A 218 35.96 -24.15 3.60
C ARG A 218 37.07 -25.20 3.66
#